data_AF-A0A1G6U249-F1
#
_entry.id   AF-A0A1G6U249-F1
#
_cell.length_a   1.000
_cell.length_b   1.000
_cell.length_c   1.000
_cell.angle_alpha   90.00
_cell.angle_beta   90.00
_cell.angle_gamma   90.00
#
_symmetry.space_group_name_H-M   'P 1'
#
loop_
_entity.id
_entity.type
_entity.pdbx_description
1 polymer ?
#
loop_
_entity_poly.entity_id
_entity_poly.type
_entity_poly.pdbx_seq_one_letter_code
_entity_poly.pdbx_strand_id
1 'polypeptide(L)'
;MARAVREAGTGSRRLQGWLRRLAVPSQELFAEEIRRESDLGAAPIDQVRARELAVVAGRLKTVVLRTDGRSPSVEAELFDGTGQVALVWMGRRRIVGLEAGTRLVARGRVAQLGDGRLVIYNPTYELRP
;
A
#
# COMPACT_ATOMS: atom_id res chain seq x y z
N MET A 1 -35.79 65.73 -18.81
CA MET A 1 -35.45 65.30 -17.43
C MET A 1 -34.03 64.74 -17.44
N ALA A 2 -33.15 65.33 -16.61
CA ALA A 2 -31.80 64.93 -16.12
C ALA A 2 -30.82 64.20 -17.09
N ARG A 3 -29.75 64.86 -17.60
CA ARG A 3 -28.41 65.10 -16.98
C ARG A 3 -27.58 63.80 -16.92
N ALA A 4 -26.72 63.51 -17.91
CA ALA A 4 -25.31 63.94 -18.05
C ALA A 4 -24.37 63.48 -16.91
N VAL A 5 -23.19 62.96 -17.30
CA VAL A 5 -21.83 63.24 -16.77
C VAL A 5 -20.93 61.99 -16.59
N ARG A 6 -19.89 61.93 -17.45
CA ARG A 6 -18.42 61.69 -17.24
C ARG A 6 -17.95 60.43 -16.48
N GLU A 7 -17.10 59.58 -17.07
CA GLU A 7 -15.62 59.62 -17.33
C GLU A 7 -14.80 58.90 -16.26
N ALA A 8 -13.76 58.23 -16.79
CA ALA A 8 -12.39 58.11 -16.26
C ALA A 8 -12.01 56.98 -15.29
N GLY A 9 -10.99 56.23 -15.75
CA GLY A 9 -9.91 55.64 -14.95
C GLY A 9 -10.30 54.39 -14.15
N THR A 10 -9.45 53.41 -13.87
CA THR A 10 -7.98 53.38 -13.87
C THR A 10 -7.56 51.93 -13.61
N GLY A 11 -6.42 51.49 -14.15
CA GLY A 11 -5.49 50.63 -13.42
C GLY A 11 -5.76 49.12 -13.36
N SER A 12 -5.07 48.38 -14.23
CA SER A 12 -4.16 47.28 -13.85
C SER A 12 -4.40 46.67 -12.46
N ARG A 13 -5.15 45.56 -12.34
CA ARG A 13 -5.06 44.65 -11.17
C ARG A 13 -5.77 43.30 -11.21
N ARG A 14 -6.12 42.71 -12.36
CA ARG A 14 -6.65 41.31 -12.35
C ARG A 14 -6.03 40.35 -13.36
N LEU A 15 -5.06 40.81 -14.15
CA LEU A 15 -4.11 39.93 -14.83
C LEU A 15 -3.17 39.20 -13.83
N GLN A 16 -3.18 39.59 -12.55
CA GLN A 16 -2.43 38.90 -11.48
C GLN A 16 -3.16 37.70 -10.86
N GLY A 17 -4.41 37.41 -11.24
CA GLY A 17 -5.14 36.22 -10.76
C GLY A 17 -4.79 34.93 -11.51
N TRP A 18 -4.01 35.02 -12.58
CA TRP A 18 -3.83 33.97 -13.58
C TRP A 18 -2.66 33.00 -13.31
N LEU A 19 -1.89 33.12 -12.21
CA LEU A 19 -0.67 32.30 -12.03
C LEU A 19 -0.46 31.64 -10.66
N ARG A 20 -1.43 31.67 -9.74
CA ARG A 20 -1.26 31.02 -8.41
C ARG A 20 -1.85 29.61 -8.28
N ARG A 21 -2.01 28.89 -9.39
CA ARG A 21 -2.42 27.46 -9.39
C ARG A 21 -1.35 26.53 -9.98
N LEU A 22 -0.10 26.93 -9.89
CA LEU A 22 1.10 26.11 -10.15
C LEU A 22 1.69 25.80 -8.77
N ALA A 23 1.79 24.60 -8.22
CA ALA A 23 1.67 23.26 -8.76
C ALA A 23 0.97 22.38 -7.70
N VAL A 24 -0.16 21.78 -8.06
CA VAL A 24 -0.63 20.56 -7.38
C VAL A 24 0.13 19.43 -8.07
N PRO A 25 0.97 18.64 -7.38
CA PRO A 25 1.61 17.47 -7.98
C PRO A 25 0.59 16.65 -8.78
N SER A 26 1.01 16.01 -9.88
CA SER A 26 0.08 15.19 -10.66
C SER A 26 -0.54 14.12 -9.75
N GLN A 27 -1.78 13.73 -10.02
CA GLN A 27 -2.45 12.65 -9.29
C GLN A 27 -1.58 11.37 -9.25
N GLU A 28 -0.79 11.14 -10.30
CA GLU A 28 0.17 10.04 -10.38
C GLU A 28 1.33 10.21 -9.39
N LEU A 29 1.95 11.39 -9.31
CA LEU A 29 3.00 11.72 -8.35
C LEU A 29 2.49 11.62 -6.91
N PHE A 30 1.30 12.15 -6.61
CA PHE A 30 0.66 11.98 -5.31
C PHE A 30 0.34 10.51 -5.00
N ALA A 31 -0.18 9.77 -5.98
CA ALA A 31 -0.44 8.35 -5.80
C ALA A 31 0.86 7.56 -5.58
N GLU A 32 1.94 7.92 -6.25
CA GLU A 32 3.29 7.36 -6.05
C GLU A 32 3.84 7.69 -4.67
N GLU A 33 3.66 8.92 -4.20
CA GLU A 33 4.09 9.37 -2.88
C GLU A 33 3.29 8.71 -1.76
N ILE A 34 1.97 8.61 -1.86
CA ILE A 34 1.12 7.85 -0.93
C ILE A 34 1.49 6.36 -0.95
N ARG A 35 1.74 5.77 -2.13
CA ARG A 35 2.21 4.37 -2.23
C ARG A 35 3.55 4.19 -1.51
N ARG A 36 4.50 5.09 -1.75
CA ARG A 36 5.82 5.08 -1.12
C ARG A 36 5.69 5.23 0.40
N GLU A 37 4.88 6.18 0.87
CA GLU A 37 4.61 6.44 2.29
C GLU A 37 3.91 5.27 2.98
N SER A 38 3.01 4.60 2.26
CA SER A 38 2.31 3.42 2.76
C SER A 38 3.22 2.19 2.93
N ASP A 39 4.38 2.19 2.26
CA ASP A 39 5.43 1.18 2.41
C ASP A 39 6.52 1.62 3.40
N LEU A 40 6.53 2.89 3.84
CA LEU A 40 7.47 3.41 4.84
C LEU A 40 7.22 2.72 6.19
N GLY A 41 8.09 1.77 6.52
CA GLY A 41 8.02 0.99 7.75
C GLY A 41 8.02 -0.52 7.51
N ALA A 42 7.87 -0.96 6.25
CA ALA A 42 8.13 -2.34 5.89
C ALA A 42 9.64 -2.60 5.74
N ALA A 43 10.11 -3.65 6.39
CA ALA A 43 11.47 -4.15 6.20
C ALA A 43 11.54 -4.92 4.86
N PRO A 44 12.64 -4.79 4.11
CA PRO A 44 12.96 -5.70 3.02
C PRO A 44 12.92 -7.14 3.50
N ILE A 45 12.24 -8.03 2.78
CA ILE A 45 12.02 -9.41 3.22
C ILE A 45 13.35 -10.17 3.41
N ASP A 46 14.38 -9.86 2.63
CA ASP A 46 15.72 -10.46 2.77
C ASP A 46 16.45 -10.07 4.07
N GLN A 47 16.04 -8.98 4.73
CA GLN A 47 16.59 -8.51 6.00
C GLN A 47 15.76 -8.99 7.21
N VAL A 48 14.60 -9.60 6.98
CA VAL A 48 13.73 -10.10 8.03
C VAL A 48 14.32 -11.36 8.67
N ARG A 49 14.30 -11.41 10.01
CA ARG A 49 14.80 -12.55 10.79
C ARG A 49 13.68 -13.31 11.47
N ALA A 50 13.89 -14.62 11.60
CA ALA A 50 12.98 -15.47 12.35
C ALA A 50 12.95 -15.07 13.83
N ARG A 51 11.80 -15.31 14.47
CA ARG A 51 11.49 -15.04 15.88
C ARG A 51 11.34 -13.55 16.24
N GLU A 52 11.32 -12.66 15.26
CA GLU A 52 11.11 -11.22 15.45
C GLU A 52 9.74 -10.77 14.95
N LEU A 53 9.27 -9.62 15.46
CA LEU A 53 8.12 -8.93 14.89
C LEU A 53 8.58 -8.13 13.67
N ALA A 54 7.93 -8.33 12.53
CA ALA A 54 8.24 -7.62 11.30
C ALA A 54 6.98 -7.01 10.69
N VAL A 55 7.18 -5.93 9.96
CA VAL A 55 6.24 -5.37 9.00
C VAL A 55 6.87 -5.58 7.62
N VAL A 56 6.13 -6.16 6.69
CA VAL A 56 6.59 -6.47 5.33
C VAL A 56 5.55 -5.99 4.33
N ALA A 57 5.98 -5.44 3.22
CA ALA A 57 5.13 -4.93 2.14
C ALA A 57 5.48 -5.65 0.86
N GLY A 58 4.49 -5.92 0.01
CA GLY A 58 4.78 -6.56 -1.26
C GLY A 58 3.52 -6.89 -2.05
N ARG A 59 3.71 -7.68 -3.11
CA ARG A 59 2.63 -8.21 -3.95
C ARG A 59 2.47 -9.70 -3.69
N LEU A 60 1.23 -10.16 -3.58
CA LEU A 60 0.91 -11.58 -3.48
C LEU A 60 1.18 -12.25 -4.83
N LYS A 61 2.05 -13.27 -4.83
CA LYS A 61 2.30 -14.11 -6.00
C LYS A 61 1.28 -15.22 -6.12
N THR A 62 0.96 -15.86 -5.01
CA THR A 62 0.03 -16.99 -4.96
C THR A 62 -0.89 -16.83 -3.76
N VAL A 63 -2.11 -17.38 -3.88
CA VAL A 63 -3.06 -17.54 -2.79
C VAL A 63 -3.68 -18.93 -2.95
N VAL A 64 -3.55 -19.79 -1.94
CA VAL A 64 -3.95 -21.19 -1.97
C VAL A 64 -4.79 -21.52 -0.74
N LEU A 65 -5.92 -22.18 -0.97
CA LEU A 65 -6.67 -22.85 0.10
C LEU A 65 -6.10 -24.26 0.29
N ARG A 66 -5.56 -24.53 1.47
CA ARG A 66 -5.15 -25.88 1.90
C ARG A 66 -6.25 -26.52 2.72
N THR A 67 -6.53 -27.80 2.45
CA THR A 67 -7.55 -28.59 3.17
C THR A 67 -7.04 -29.97 3.58
N ASP A 68 -5.75 -30.22 3.43
CA ASP A 68 -5.04 -31.48 3.72
C ASP A 68 -4.69 -31.65 5.22
N GLY A 69 -4.84 -30.60 6.04
CA GLY A 69 -4.67 -30.66 7.49
C GLY A 69 -5.96 -30.87 8.28
N ARG A 70 -5.86 -30.88 9.62
CA ARG A 70 -7.03 -30.98 10.54
C ARG A 70 -8.05 -29.87 10.34
N SER A 71 -7.61 -28.70 9.89
CA SER A 71 -8.43 -27.53 9.62
C SER A 71 -7.95 -26.85 8.34
N PRO A 72 -8.84 -26.22 7.55
CA PRO A 72 -8.43 -25.51 6.35
C PRO A 72 -7.55 -24.30 6.68
N SER A 73 -6.64 -23.93 5.79
CA SER A 73 -5.85 -22.70 5.88
C SER A 73 -5.79 -21.97 4.55
N VAL A 74 -5.69 -20.65 4.60
CA VAL A 74 -5.34 -19.82 3.44
C VAL A 74 -3.86 -19.50 3.55
N GLU A 75 -3.10 -19.84 2.51
CA GLU A 75 -1.67 -19.57 2.39
C GLU A 75 -1.46 -18.60 1.22
N ALA A 76 -0.70 -17.54 1.46
CA ALA A 76 -0.34 -16.59 0.41
C ALA A 76 1.16 -16.32 0.41
N GLU A 77 1.76 -16.20 -0.77
CA GLU A 77 3.18 -15.84 -0.90
C GLU A 77 3.30 -14.35 -1.19
N LEU A 78 3.89 -13.59 -0.26
CA LEU A 78 4.18 -12.16 -0.43
C LEU A 78 5.60 -11.98 -0.95
N PHE A 79 5.77 -11.15 -1.97
CA PHE A 79 7.05 -10.84 -2.60
C PHE A 79 7.24 -9.33 -2.76
N ASP A 80 8.41 -8.82 -2.37
CA ASP A 80 8.76 -7.40 -2.38
C ASP A 80 9.85 -7.04 -3.40
N GLY A 81 10.44 -8.03 -4.08
CA GLY A 81 11.59 -7.87 -4.96
C GLY A 81 12.91 -8.33 -4.35
N THR A 82 13.02 -8.34 -3.03
CA THR A 82 14.22 -8.76 -2.28
C THR A 82 14.11 -10.20 -1.78
N GLY A 83 12.90 -10.63 -1.42
CA GLY A 83 12.65 -11.96 -0.91
C GLY A 83 11.18 -12.35 -0.93
N GLN A 84 10.87 -13.48 -0.30
CA GLN A 84 9.52 -14.00 -0.18
C GLN A 84 9.21 -14.47 1.24
N VAL A 85 7.97 -14.24 1.67
CA VAL A 85 7.44 -14.68 2.96
C VAL A 85 6.04 -15.25 2.78
N ALA A 86 5.80 -16.41 3.39
CA ALA A 86 4.47 -17.01 3.40
C ALA A 86 3.60 -16.35 4.49
N LEU A 87 2.37 -15.99 4.14
CA LEU A 87 1.36 -15.52 5.06
C LEU A 87 0.31 -16.62 5.21
N VAL A 88 0.11 -17.13 6.42
CA VAL A 88 -0.74 -18.30 6.67
C VAL A 88 -1.84 -17.98 7.66
N TRP A 89 -3.10 -18.06 7.24
CA TRP A 89 -4.27 -17.94 8.11
C TRP A 89 -4.89 -19.31 8.35
N MET A 90 -4.76 -19.79 9.58
CA MET A 90 -5.28 -21.10 9.98
C MET A 90 -6.77 -21.05 10.30
N GLY A 91 -7.48 -22.15 10.03
CA GLY A 91 -8.91 -22.28 10.32
C GLY A 91 -9.82 -21.45 9.42
N ARG A 92 -9.27 -20.82 8.37
CA ARG A 92 -10.01 -19.97 7.44
C ARG A 92 -10.03 -20.57 6.05
N ARG A 93 -11.17 -20.43 5.37
CA ARG A 93 -11.37 -20.86 3.98
C ARG A 93 -11.19 -19.73 2.97
N ARG A 94 -11.31 -18.49 3.43
CA ARG A 94 -11.17 -17.26 2.64
C ARG A 94 -10.67 -16.13 3.54
N ILE A 95 -9.85 -15.26 2.95
CA ILE A 95 -9.51 -13.94 3.49
C ILE A 95 -9.94 -12.91 2.46
N VAL A 96 -10.53 -11.80 2.90
CA VAL A 96 -11.02 -10.75 2.01
C VAL A 96 -9.85 -10.03 1.36
N GLY A 97 -9.95 -9.75 0.06
CA GLY A 97 -8.92 -9.01 -0.69
C GLY A 97 -7.64 -9.80 -1.01
N LEU A 98 -7.51 -11.05 -0.53
CA LEU A 98 -6.37 -11.89 -0.84
C LEU A 98 -6.53 -12.57 -2.19
N GLU A 99 -5.96 -11.95 -3.21
CA GLU A 99 -5.91 -12.46 -4.58
C GLU A 99 -4.47 -12.34 -5.09
N ALA A 100 -4.10 -13.20 -6.06
CA ALA A 100 -2.81 -13.06 -6.72
C ALA A 100 -2.75 -11.69 -7.42
N GLY A 101 -1.63 -10.99 -7.23
CA GLY A 101 -1.46 -9.62 -7.70
C GLY A 101 -1.87 -8.56 -6.68
N THR A 102 -2.59 -8.87 -5.60
CA THR A 102 -2.91 -7.86 -4.57
C THR A 102 -1.63 -7.35 -3.90
N ARG A 103 -1.54 -6.02 -3.70
CA ARG A 103 -0.52 -5.42 -2.84
C ARG A 103 -1.05 -5.30 -1.42
N LEU A 104 -0.20 -5.61 -0.45
CA LEU A 104 -0.55 -5.44 0.96
C LEU A 104 0.67 -5.22 1.83
N VAL A 105 0.42 -4.71 3.02
CA VAL A 105 1.36 -4.70 4.15
C VAL A 105 0.89 -5.75 5.15
N ALA A 106 1.79 -6.63 5.56
CA ALA A 106 1.53 -7.63 6.59
C ALA A 106 2.42 -7.38 7.81
N ARG A 107 1.83 -7.55 9.00
CA ARG A 107 2.53 -7.45 10.28
C ARG A 107 2.31 -8.71 11.09
N GLY A 108 3.39 -9.24 11.65
CA GLY A 108 3.31 -10.35 12.57
C GLY A 108 4.68 -10.86 12.98
N ARG A 109 4.67 -11.99 13.69
CA ARG A 109 5.91 -12.65 14.12
C ARG A 109 6.35 -13.62 13.05
N VAL A 110 7.62 -13.49 12.69
CA VAL A 110 8.24 -14.31 11.65
C VAL A 110 8.69 -15.63 12.27
N ALA A 111 8.39 -16.72 11.60
CA ALA A 111 8.95 -18.02 11.85
C ALA A 111 9.73 -18.47 10.60
N GLN A 112 10.57 -19.48 10.79
CA GLN A 112 11.30 -20.14 9.71
C GLN A 112 10.87 -21.60 9.66
N LEU A 113 10.50 -22.06 8.48
CA LEU A 113 10.21 -23.46 8.20
C LEU A 113 11.51 -24.27 8.13
N GLY A 114 11.41 -25.60 8.22
CA GLY A 114 12.59 -26.48 8.15
C GLY A 114 13.36 -26.40 6.84
N ASP A 115 12.73 -25.90 5.77
CA ASP A 115 13.33 -25.65 4.45
C ASP A 115 13.91 -24.24 4.31
N GLY A 116 13.96 -23.45 5.38
CA GLY A 116 14.53 -22.11 5.41
C GLY A 116 13.57 -20.98 5.02
N ARG A 117 12.38 -21.28 4.48
CA ARG A 117 11.41 -20.26 4.09
C ARG A 117 10.84 -19.51 5.30
N LEU A 118 10.65 -18.21 5.15
CA LEU A 118 10.02 -17.38 6.16
C LEU A 118 8.49 -17.51 6.09
N VAL A 119 7.85 -17.52 7.25
CA VAL A 119 6.39 -17.59 7.36
C VAL A 119 5.89 -16.70 8.50
N ILE A 120 4.76 -16.03 8.29
CA ILE A 120 4.02 -15.30 9.33
C ILE A 120 2.65 -15.95 9.46
N TYR A 121 2.36 -16.47 10.66
CA TYR A 121 1.07 -17.06 10.98
C TYR A 121 0.10 -16.01 11.50
N ASN A 122 -1.13 -16.07 11.00
CA ASN A 122 -2.23 -15.18 11.31
C ASN A 122 -1.81 -13.69 11.37
N PRO A 123 -1.13 -13.17 10.33
CA PRO A 123 -0.72 -11.77 10.31
C PRO A 123 -1.94 -10.84 10.30
N THR A 124 -1.75 -9.66 10.86
CA THR A 124 -2.57 -8.50 10.52
C THR A 124 -2.14 -8.02 9.14
N TYR A 125 -3.08 -7.62 8.29
CA TYR A 125 -2.79 -7.12 6.95
C TYR A 125 -3.60 -5.87 6.63
N GLU A 126 -3.03 -5.02 5.79
CA GLU A 126 -3.67 -3.85 5.20
C GLU A 126 -3.51 -3.91 3.68
N LEU A 127 -4.61 -3.82 2.95
CA LEU A 127 -4.59 -3.77 1.48
C LEU A 127 -3.99 -2.44 1.02
N ARG A 128 -3.17 -2.49 -0.03
CA ARG A 128 -2.58 -1.30 -0.66
C ARG A 128 -3.12 -1.15 -2.11
N PRO A 129 -3.29 0.09 -2.60
CA PRO A 129 -3.75 0.36 -3.97
C PRO A 129 -2.80 -0.12 -5.08
#